data_AF-A0A1Y4NH51-F1
#
_entry.id   AF-A0A1Y4NH51-F1
#
_cell.length_a   1.000
_cell.length_b   1.000
_cell.length_c   1.000
_cell.angle_alpha   90.00
_cell.angle_beta   90.00
_cell.angle_gamma   90.00
#
_symmetry.space_group_name_H-M   'P 1'
#
loop_
_entity.id
_entity.type
_entity.pdbx_description
1 polymer ?
#
loop_
_entity_poly.entity_id
_entity_poly.type
_entity_poly.pdbx_seq_one_letter_code
_entity_poly.pdbx_strand_id
1 'polypeptide(L)' 'MAVISKPKDLAFFVSSEKSQEFLSEKPDTEMLLKKFKRLRQCALLSGKNTDDDEIKYLDKKINDLTHIEK' A
#
# COMPACT_ATOMS: atom_id res chain seq x y z
N MET A 1 -15.52 30.69 -23.59
CA MET A 1 -15.36 30.46 -22.14
C MET A 1 -15.61 28.98 -21.87
N ALA A 2 -14.56 28.15 -21.85
CA ALA A 2 -14.68 26.75 -21.45
C ALA A 2 -14.44 26.67 -19.93
N VAL A 3 -15.51 26.43 -19.17
CA VAL A 3 -15.40 26.18 -17.73
C VAL A 3 -14.85 24.78 -17.58
N ILE A 4 -13.52 24.67 -17.43
CA ILE A 4 -12.88 23.45 -16.93
C ILE A 4 -13.33 23.32 -15.48
N SER A 5 -14.48 22.68 -15.26
CA SER A 5 -14.84 22.22 -13.93
C SER A 5 -13.76 21.23 -13.51
N LYS A 6 -12.93 21.63 -12.54
CA LYS A 6 -11.99 20.72 -11.86
C LYS A 6 -12.73 19.41 -11.55
N PRO A 7 -12.12 18.23 -11.73
CA PRO A 7 -12.75 17.02 -11.23
C PRO A 7 -12.90 17.23 -9.72
N LYS A 8 -14.15 17.40 -9.25
CA LYS A 8 -14.46 17.41 -7.84
C LYS A 8 -14.02 16.06 -7.33
N ASP A 9 -12.89 16.03 -6.64
CA ASP A 9 -12.48 15.03 -5.66
C ASP A 9 -13.41 13.81 -5.59
N LEU A 10 -13.33 12.94 -6.61
CA LEU A 10 -14.09 11.70 -6.68
C LEU A 10 -13.70 10.74 -5.55
N ALA A 11 -12.57 10.99 -4.89
CA ALA A 11 -12.09 10.25 -3.74
C ALA A 11 -12.82 10.60 -2.42
N PHE A 12 -13.62 11.66 -2.37
CA PHE A 12 -14.19 12.17 -1.10
C PHE A 12 -15.71 12.03 -0.94
N PHE A 13 -16.45 11.55 -1.96
CA PHE A 13 -17.90 11.29 -1.85
C PHE A 13 -18.23 9.87 -1.34
N VAL A 14 -17.36 9.30 -0.51
CA VAL A 14 -17.72 8.11 0.25
C VAL A 14 -18.48 8.62 1.47
N SER A 15 -19.79 8.37 1.55
CA SER A 15 -20.63 8.74 2.70
C SER A 15 -19.95 8.35 4.02
N SER A 16 -20.14 9.09 5.11
CA SER A 16 -19.42 8.82 6.38
C SER A 16 -19.57 7.36 6.82
N GLU A 17 -20.74 6.76 6.57
CA GLU A 17 -21.04 5.33 6.77
C GLU A 17 -20.17 4.42 5.90
N LYS A 18 -20.06 4.69 4.58
CA LYS A 18 -19.21 3.91 3.68
C LYS A 18 -17.72 4.15 3.88
N SER A 19 -17.35 5.34 4.41
CA SER A 19 -15.96 5.66 4.73
C SER A 19 -15.51 4.86 5.94
N GLN A 20 -16.40 4.65 6.92
CA GLN A 20 -16.17 3.74 8.01
C GLN A 20 -16.09 2.30 7.52
N GLU A 21 -16.96 1.85 6.61
CA GLU A 21 -16.85 0.51 6.01
C GLU A 21 -15.49 0.31 5.30
N PHE A 22 -15.06 1.28 4.47
CA PHE A 22 -13.77 1.25 3.76
C PHE A 22 -12.56 1.31 4.70
N LEU A 23 -12.65 2.04 5.82
CA LEU A 23 -11.61 2.08 6.84
C LEU A 23 -11.69 0.88 7.83
N SER A 24 -12.85 0.21 7.90
CA SER A 24 -13.10 -0.96 8.75
C SER A 24 -12.76 -2.28 8.08
N GLU A 25 -12.76 -2.32 6.75
CA GLU A 25 -12.06 -3.34 5.96
C GLU A 25 -10.58 -3.17 6.27
N LYS A 26 -10.14 -3.89 7.32
CA LYS A 26 -8.73 -4.03 7.65
C LYS A 26 -8.00 -4.29 6.34
N PRO A 27 -6.95 -3.51 6.02
CA PRO A 27 -6.16 -3.75 4.83
C PRO A 27 -5.80 -5.24 4.81
N ASP A 28 -6.22 -5.96 3.77
CA ASP A 28 -5.95 -7.38 3.63
C ASP A 28 -4.42 -7.58 3.79
N THR A 29 -4.03 -8.12 4.94
CA THR A 29 -2.63 -8.28 5.34
C THR A 29 -1.91 -9.19 4.36
N GLU A 30 -2.63 -10.15 3.77
CA GLU A 30 -2.12 -11.03 2.72
C GLU A 30 -1.85 -10.25 1.43
N MET A 31 -2.76 -9.35 1.04
CA MET A 31 -2.59 -8.50 -0.15
C MET A 31 -1.42 -7.52 0.02
N LEU A 32 -1.30 -6.89 1.19
CA LEU A 32 -0.17 -6.01 1.53
C LEU A 32 1.16 -6.77 1.49
N LEU A 33 1.19 -7.95 2.10
CA LEU A 33 2.38 -8.80 2.13
C LEU A 33 2.81 -9.25 0.73
N LYS A 34 1.87 -9.58 -0.15
CA LYS A 34 2.14 -9.84 -1.57
C LYS A 34 2.75 -8.63 -2.28
N LYS A 35 2.26 -7.41 -2.01
CA LYS A 35 2.81 -6.17 -2.58
C LYS A 35 4.23 -5.91 -2.12
N PHE A 36 4.52 -6.04 -0.82
CA PHE A 36 5.86 -5.85 -0.28
C PHE A 36 6.87 -6.87 -0.84
N LYS A 37 6.48 -8.15 -0.96
CA LYS A 37 7.32 -9.19 -1.59
C LYS A 37 7.64 -8.87 -3.06
N ARG A 38 6.66 -8.39 -3.83
CA ARG A 38 6.86 -7.97 -5.22
C ARG A 38 7.80 -6.77 -5.33
N LEU A 39 7.61 -5.75 -4.49
CA LEU A 39 8.48 -4.58 -4.47
C LEU A 39 9.93 -4.95 -4.16
N ARG A 40 10.14 -5.86 -3.19
CA ARG A 40 11.47 -6.39 -2.88
C ARG A 40 12.10 -7.11 -4.07
N GLN A 41 11.35 -7.97 -4.77
CA GLN A 41 11.83 -8.64 -5.98
C GLN A 41 12.18 -7.65 -7.09
N CYS A 42 11.33 -6.65 -7.33
CA CYS A 42 11.61 -5.60 -8.33
C CYS A 42 12.87 -4.80 -7.97
N ALA A 43 13.07 -4.46 -6.69
CA ALA A 43 14.27 -3.77 -6.24
C ALA A 43 15.55 -4.58 -6.51
N LEU A 44 15.53 -5.88 -6.21
CA LEU A 44 16.64 -6.79 -6.51
C LEU A 44 16.89 -6.92 -8.01
N LEU A 45 15.83 -7.04 -8.82
CA LEU A 45 15.95 -7.09 -10.29
C LEU A 45 16.46 -5.78 -10.89
N SER A 46 16.21 -4.65 -10.24
CA SER A 46 16.74 -3.34 -10.62
C SER A 46 18.23 -3.17 -10.28
N GLY A 47 18.87 -4.18 -9.66
CA GLY A 47 20.28 -4.14 -9.29
C GLY A 47 20.56 -3.54 -7.91
N LYS A 48 19.53 -3.36 -7.06
CA LYS A 48 19.74 -2.97 -5.66
C LYS A 48 20.29 -4.15 -4.86
N ASN A 49 21.27 -3.87 -4.01
CA ASN A 49 21.87 -4.89 -3.15
C ASN A 49 20.98 -5.16 -1.93
N THR A 50 21.08 -6.36 -1.38
CA THR A 50 20.36 -6.75 -0.16
C THR A 50 20.66 -5.87 1.06
N ASP A 51 21.76 -5.13 1.03
CA ASP A 51 22.14 -4.18 2.08
C ASP A 51 21.56 -2.77 1.93
N ASP A 52 20.87 -2.51 0.82
CA ASP A 52 20.20 -1.23 0.56
C ASP A 52 19.12 -0.98 1.62
N ASP A 53 19.07 0.26 2.12
CA ASP A 53 18.13 0.68 3.15
C ASP A 53 16.67 0.45 2.72
N GLU A 54 16.39 0.54 1.43
CA GLU A 54 15.07 0.22 0.88
C GLU A 54 14.71 -1.26 1.03
N ILE A 55 15.66 -2.18 0.78
CA ILE A 55 15.41 -3.62 0.92
C ILE A 55 15.26 -3.99 2.40
N LYS A 56 16.10 -3.41 3.28
CA LYS A 56 15.98 -3.57 4.73
C LYS A 56 14.63 -3.08 5.26
N TYR A 57 14.15 -1.94 4.76
CA TYR A 57 12.83 -1.41 5.10
C TYR A 57 11.71 -2.35 4.65
N LEU A 58 11.78 -2.86 3.41
CA LEU A 58 10.80 -3.80 2.87
C LEU A 58 10.78 -5.12 3.66
N ASP A 59 11.96 -5.66 4.02
CA ASP A 59 12.08 -6.89 4.82
C ASP A 59 11.51 -6.71 6.22
N LYS A 60 11.76 -5.55 6.86
CA LYS A 60 11.15 -5.21 8.16
C LYS A 60 9.62 -5.16 8.05
N LYS A 61 9.08 -4.52 7.02
CA LYS A 61 7.62 -4.44 6.81
C LYS A 61 6.98 -5.79 6.52
N ILE A 62 7.66 -6.67 5.79
CA ILE A 62 7.19 -8.05 5.58
C ILE A 62 7.14 -8.80 6.92
N ASN A 63 8.17 -8.70 7.74
CA ASN A 63 8.22 -9.35 9.06
C ASN A 63 7.15 -8.82 10.02
N ASP A 64 6.96 -7.50 10.08
CA ASP A 64 5.93 -6.86 10.90
C ASP A 64 4.53 -7.39 10.51
N LEU A 65 4.25 -7.53 9.21
CA LEU A 65 2.97 -8.02 8.72
C LEU A 65 2.77 -9.53 8.94
N THR A 66 3.82 -10.35 8.81
CA THR A 66 3.73 -11.78 9.14
C THR A 66 3.49 -12.05 10.62
N HIS A 67 3.97 -11.17 11.51
CA HIS A 67 3.81 -11.34 12.95
C HIS A 67 2.42 -10.93 13.45
N ILE A 68 1.69 -10.12 12.68
CA ILE A 68 0.32 -9.71 13.00
C ILE A 68 -0.69 -10.84 12.73
N GLU A 69 -0.35 -11.82 11.88
CA GLU A 69 -1.21 -12.97 11.53
C GLU A 69 -1.04 -14.20 12.45
N LYS A 70 -0.18 -14.15 13.47
CA LYS A 70 0.00 -15.21 14.49
C LYS A 70 -0.69 -14.86 15.80
#